data_AF-A0A7Y0B4J1-F1
#
_entry.id   AF-A0A7Y0B4J1-F1
#
_cell.length_a   1.000
_cell.length_b   1.000
_cell.length_c   1.000
_cell.angle_alpha   90.00
_cell.angle_beta   90.00
_cell.angle_gamma   90.00
#
_symmetry.space_group_name_H-M   'P 1'
#
loop_
_entity.id
_entity.type
_entity.pdbx_description
1 polymer ?
#
loop_
_entity_poly.entity_id
_entity_poly.type
_entity_poly.pdbx_seq_one_letter_code
_entity_poly.pdbx_strand_id
1 'polypeptide(L)'
;MTEPVPHESHGTDEPSQPSEPPRVPHPRPPEPPRQAANRLAFGDLERYPVVAQALDNQWLPEELAAGRQSPGAPLRTPGAAAAAAAELRRALVNSGTLVVNRAFFVNNEALYENYVSSAEPAARGAFVELLNEHAIVPYLYTERDGTEEFRFHHHEPAAHAWRRLVREESTPAFVRLDWDDEGNLDHAHHMGQRFTQRLAGLKFLKAKQLAQDLGIPLELATAMKQGILQDITRWAGAQDGEGTITRNTVYQEFLSRPGTEPYQNLLRDGDDIVPAKQLIDLLYNLGVPDASGLVALTPPGSPARRAIQEDVSLRARTQDPEAVGLLIRNLVADSLHRSVDGPNSYAGLSLPDVVALRRTPEWEMYVDSLEGFLHDSFRDGRLPGHEEFVERTETIARDHARMLRTARLATRSTQGFAREITTALVLESAGIAVQIVSGEPPTLTSGALQALTAVGGALSVRLEFWDEAARSRRSGLGHSLTLPTLRLGNLRKDWAVIQAASGMEFVRDDRERPRGGQADQQAPNDE
;
A
#
# COMPACT_ATOMS: atom_id res chain seq x y z
N MET A 1 46.65 -51.98 73.12
CA MET A 1 46.42 -51.19 74.34
C MET A 1 47.22 -49.91 74.23
N THR A 2 46.57 -48.82 73.80
CA THR A 2 46.84 -47.43 74.21
C THR A 2 45.85 -46.55 73.45
N GLU A 3 44.96 -45.90 74.20
CA GLU A 3 44.01 -44.89 73.73
C GLU A 3 44.74 -43.72 73.06
N PRO A 4 44.19 -43.11 72.00
CA PRO A 4 44.68 -41.84 71.49
C PRO A 4 43.92 -40.68 72.13
N VAL A 5 44.68 -39.77 72.75
CA VAL A 5 44.25 -38.44 73.20
C VAL A 5 43.94 -37.58 71.97
N PRO A 6 42.76 -36.93 71.87
CA PRO A 6 42.47 -35.97 70.82
C PRO A 6 42.89 -34.56 71.23
N HIS A 7 43.54 -33.88 70.28
CA HIS A 7 43.93 -32.47 70.34
C HIS A 7 42.74 -31.55 70.14
N GLU A 8 42.68 -30.52 70.99
CA GLU A 8 41.82 -29.35 70.91
C GLU A 8 42.14 -28.48 69.68
N SER A 9 41.09 -27.99 69.01
CA SER A 9 41.17 -26.81 68.14
C SER A 9 40.09 -25.81 68.54
N HIS A 10 40.55 -24.60 68.89
CA HIS A 10 39.77 -23.44 69.28
C HIS A 10 38.67 -23.09 68.27
N GLY A 11 37.42 -23.09 68.73
CA GLY A 11 36.28 -22.47 68.06
C GLY A 11 36.17 -21.00 68.47
N THR A 12 36.22 -20.11 67.49
CA THR A 12 35.88 -18.69 67.61
C THR A 12 34.37 -18.51 67.54
N ASP A 13 33.80 -17.92 68.60
CA ASP A 13 32.41 -17.47 68.68
C ASP A 13 32.12 -16.35 67.67
N GLU A 14 31.22 -16.61 66.72
CA GLU A 14 30.55 -15.57 65.92
C GLU A 14 29.18 -15.24 66.54
N PRO A 15 28.80 -13.94 66.64
CA PRO A 15 27.55 -13.52 67.26
C PRO A 15 26.34 -13.81 66.36
N SER A 16 25.35 -14.48 66.94
CA SER A 16 24.06 -14.82 66.35
C SER A 16 23.32 -13.61 65.77
N GLN A 17 23.06 -13.63 64.46
CA GLN A 17 22.15 -12.68 63.81
C GLN A 17 20.69 -12.95 64.23
N PRO A 18 19.87 -11.90 64.42
CA PRO A 18 18.45 -12.06 64.74
C PRO A 18 17.69 -12.65 63.55
N SER A 19 16.95 -13.73 63.80
CA SER A 19 16.08 -14.42 62.86
C SER A 19 15.02 -13.49 62.25
N GLU A 20 15.06 -13.32 60.93
CA GLU A 20 14.03 -12.63 60.12
C GLU A 20 12.66 -13.33 60.30
N PRO A 21 11.56 -12.57 60.50
CA PRO A 21 10.23 -13.16 60.56
C PRO A 21 9.81 -13.74 59.19
N PRO A 22 8.95 -14.77 59.17
CA PRO A 22 8.53 -15.43 57.95
C PRO A 22 7.88 -14.44 56.98
N ARG A 23 8.44 -14.32 55.77
CA ARG A 23 7.91 -13.49 54.69
C ARG A 23 6.51 -13.97 54.34
N VAL A 24 5.51 -13.16 54.65
CA VAL A 24 4.14 -13.32 54.14
C VAL A 24 4.21 -13.23 52.61
N PRO A 25 3.70 -14.21 51.86
CA PRO A 25 3.69 -14.13 50.40
C PRO A 25 2.90 -12.88 49.99
N HIS A 26 3.59 -11.92 49.37
CA HIS A 26 2.89 -10.81 48.74
C HIS A 26 1.92 -11.41 47.70
N PRO A 27 0.63 -11.04 47.73
CA PRO A 27 -0.29 -11.43 46.67
C PRO A 27 0.33 -10.99 45.35
N ARG A 28 0.46 -11.92 44.38
CA ARG A 28 0.87 -11.55 43.02
C ARG A 28 -0.01 -10.39 42.56
N PRO A 29 0.57 -9.34 41.95
CA PRO A 29 -0.24 -8.33 41.31
C PRO A 29 -1.25 -9.02 40.40
N PRO A 30 -2.53 -8.60 40.38
CA PRO A 30 -3.49 -9.17 39.44
C PRO A 30 -2.89 -9.07 38.03
N GLU A 31 -2.87 -10.18 37.30
CA GLU A 31 -2.55 -10.16 35.88
C GLU A 31 -3.40 -9.06 35.23
N PRO A 32 -2.81 -8.15 34.44
CA PRO A 32 -3.60 -7.14 33.74
C PRO A 32 -4.67 -7.86 32.92
N PRO A 33 -5.92 -7.35 32.90
CA PRO A 33 -7.01 -8.01 32.21
C PRO A 33 -6.62 -8.26 30.75
N ARG A 34 -6.94 -9.45 30.23
CA ARG A 34 -6.71 -9.90 28.84
C ARG A 34 -7.15 -8.89 27.75
N GLN A 35 -7.91 -7.85 28.09
CA GLN A 35 -8.28 -6.73 27.21
C GLN A 35 -7.09 -5.89 26.70
N ALA A 36 -5.91 -5.94 27.32
CA ALA A 36 -4.74 -5.22 26.81
C ALA A 36 -4.12 -5.88 25.56
N ALA A 37 -4.23 -7.21 25.42
CA ALA A 37 -3.53 -7.95 24.35
C ALA A 37 -4.14 -7.79 22.94
N ASN A 38 -5.44 -7.44 22.86
CA ASN A 38 -6.17 -7.30 21.60
C ASN A 38 -6.42 -5.83 21.20
N ARG A 39 -5.71 -4.90 21.86
CA ARG A 39 -5.76 -3.47 21.59
C ARG A 39 -4.41 -3.03 21.04
N LEU A 40 -4.36 -2.80 19.75
CA LEU A 40 -3.14 -2.43 19.03
C LEU A 40 -3.19 -0.94 18.67
N ALA A 41 -2.07 -0.25 18.82
CA ALA A 41 -1.78 0.92 18.02
C ALA A 41 -1.19 0.46 16.67
N PHE A 42 -1.17 1.35 15.67
CA PHE A 42 -0.56 1.02 14.38
C PHE A 42 0.91 0.63 14.47
N GLY A 43 1.64 1.17 15.46
CA GLY A 43 3.03 0.81 15.72
C GLY A 43 3.23 -0.60 16.29
N ASP A 44 2.17 -1.25 16.78
CA ASP A 44 2.21 -2.63 17.28
C ASP A 44 1.99 -3.66 16.16
N LEU A 45 1.70 -3.22 14.93
CA LEU A 45 1.47 -4.10 13.80
C LEU A 45 2.80 -4.58 13.22
N GLU A 46 2.94 -5.90 13.11
CA GLU A 46 4.13 -6.56 12.58
C GLU A 46 3.81 -7.25 11.24
N ARG A 47 4.86 -7.76 10.57
CA ARG A 47 4.78 -8.59 9.37
C ARG A 47 4.15 -7.86 8.20
N TYR A 48 4.79 -6.77 7.79
CA TYR A 48 4.42 -6.01 6.61
C TYR A 48 2.92 -5.59 6.58
N PRO A 49 2.50 -4.72 7.51
CA PRO A 49 1.11 -4.25 7.58
C PRO A 49 0.73 -3.33 6.40
N VAL A 50 -0.41 -3.63 5.78
CA VAL A 50 -0.95 -2.90 4.63
C VAL A 50 -2.42 -2.53 4.81
N VAL A 51 -2.89 -1.55 4.02
CA VAL A 51 -4.32 -1.24 3.85
C VAL A 51 -4.70 -1.42 2.38
N ALA A 52 -5.72 -2.22 2.10
CA ALA A 52 -6.17 -2.45 0.72
C ALA A 52 -7.27 -1.47 0.31
N GLN A 53 -7.03 -0.70 -0.75
CA GLN A 53 -7.99 0.27 -1.30
C GLN A 53 -9.28 -0.40 -1.80
N ALA A 54 -9.18 -1.60 -2.38
CA ALA A 54 -10.33 -2.29 -2.98
C ALA A 54 -11.37 -2.82 -1.99
N LEU A 55 -11.06 -2.81 -0.69
CA LEU A 55 -12.03 -3.20 0.34
C LEU A 55 -13.00 -2.08 0.70
N ASP A 56 -12.77 -0.88 0.18
CA ASP A 56 -13.74 0.19 0.25
C ASP A 56 -15.04 -0.15 -0.50
N ASN A 57 -16.20 0.08 0.13
CA ASN A 57 -17.50 -0.24 -0.44
C ASN A 57 -17.92 0.65 -1.63
N GLN A 58 -17.17 1.72 -1.90
CA GLN A 58 -17.35 2.62 -3.04
C GLN A 58 -16.28 2.42 -4.12
N TRP A 59 -15.29 1.55 -3.89
CA TRP A 59 -14.30 1.20 -4.91
C TRP A 59 -14.94 0.35 -6.02
N LEU A 60 -14.60 0.68 -7.25
CA LEU A 60 -14.93 -0.10 -8.45
C LEU A 60 -13.72 -0.07 -9.40
N PRO A 61 -13.39 -1.20 -10.06
CA PRO A 61 -12.55 -1.19 -11.26
C PRO A 61 -13.08 -0.20 -12.30
N GLU A 62 -12.19 0.39 -13.09
CA GLU A 62 -12.53 1.40 -14.10
C GLU A 62 -13.68 0.96 -15.03
N GLU A 63 -13.60 -0.25 -15.58
CA GLU A 63 -14.63 -0.81 -16.47
C GLU A 63 -16.00 -0.92 -15.79
N LEU A 64 -16.03 -1.34 -14.52
CA LEU A 64 -17.26 -1.43 -13.75
C LEU A 64 -17.80 -0.05 -13.39
N ALA A 65 -16.92 0.91 -13.09
CA ALA A 65 -17.28 2.30 -12.83
C ALA A 65 -17.86 2.97 -14.08
N ALA A 66 -17.29 2.75 -15.26
CA ALA A 66 -17.84 3.25 -16.53
C ALA A 66 -19.26 2.76 -16.79
N GLY A 67 -19.53 1.47 -16.50
CA GLY A 67 -20.89 0.90 -16.59
C GLY A 67 -21.93 1.57 -15.67
N ARG A 68 -21.50 2.33 -14.65
CA ARG A 68 -22.39 3.01 -13.69
C ARG A 68 -22.96 4.34 -14.17
N GLN A 69 -22.46 4.89 -15.26
CA GLN A 69 -23.03 6.11 -15.84
C GLN A 69 -24.37 5.81 -16.55
N SER A 70 -24.54 4.59 -17.09
CA SER A 70 -25.74 4.19 -17.84
C SER A 70 -27.05 4.47 -17.09
N PRO A 71 -28.07 5.08 -17.73
CA PRO A 71 -29.36 5.37 -17.10
C PRO A 71 -30.04 4.15 -16.46
N GLY A 72 -29.87 2.97 -17.08
CA GLY A 72 -30.43 1.69 -16.63
C GLY A 72 -29.50 0.84 -15.75
N ALA A 73 -28.41 1.41 -15.24
CA ALA A 73 -27.49 0.67 -14.39
C ALA A 73 -28.21 0.07 -13.16
N PRO A 74 -28.08 -1.25 -12.89
CA PRO A 74 -28.73 -1.89 -11.75
C PRO A 74 -28.23 -1.33 -10.42
N LEU A 75 -29.01 -1.41 -9.34
CA LEU A 75 -28.58 -0.87 -8.04
C LEU A 75 -27.29 -1.53 -7.53
N ARG A 76 -27.19 -2.86 -7.67
CA ARG A 76 -25.94 -3.60 -7.42
C ARG A 76 -25.10 -3.66 -8.69
N THR A 77 -23.79 -3.53 -8.56
CA THR A 77 -22.85 -3.64 -9.68
C THR A 77 -22.41 -5.10 -9.85
N PRO A 78 -22.84 -5.80 -10.92
CA PRO A 78 -22.39 -7.17 -11.16
C PRO A 78 -20.86 -7.23 -11.27
N GLY A 79 -20.25 -8.24 -10.66
CA GLY A 79 -18.80 -8.42 -10.66
C GLY A 79 -18.02 -7.57 -9.65
N ALA A 80 -18.63 -6.57 -9.00
CA ALA A 80 -17.93 -5.74 -8.01
C ALA A 80 -17.46 -6.57 -6.80
N ALA A 81 -18.32 -7.43 -6.26
CA ALA A 81 -17.97 -8.34 -5.16
C ALA A 81 -16.84 -9.30 -5.56
N ALA A 82 -16.88 -9.85 -6.78
CA ALA A 82 -15.84 -10.73 -7.28
C ALA A 82 -14.49 -10.01 -7.45
N ALA A 83 -14.49 -8.77 -7.95
CA ALA A 83 -13.30 -7.95 -8.04
C ALA A 83 -12.72 -7.62 -6.66
N ALA A 84 -13.56 -7.20 -5.71
CA ALA A 84 -13.13 -6.92 -4.34
C ALA A 84 -12.63 -8.19 -3.63
N ALA A 85 -13.23 -9.36 -3.89
CA ALA A 85 -12.77 -10.64 -3.33
C ALA A 85 -11.41 -11.07 -3.90
N ALA A 86 -11.18 -10.86 -5.20
CA ALA A 86 -9.86 -11.08 -5.80
C ALA A 86 -8.79 -10.18 -5.15
N GLU A 87 -9.13 -8.92 -4.87
CA GLU A 87 -8.23 -7.99 -4.20
C GLU A 87 -8.04 -8.30 -2.70
N LEU A 88 -9.07 -8.80 -2.00
CA LEU A 88 -8.94 -9.33 -0.64
C LEU A 88 -7.89 -10.45 -0.59
N ARG A 89 -8.00 -11.42 -1.50
CA ARG A 89 -7.05 -12.56 -1.59
C ARG A 89 -5.65 -12.08 -1.94
N ARG A 90 -5.53 -11.16 -2.91
CA ARG A 90 -4.26 -10.55 -3.28
C ARG A 90 -3.62 -9.85 -2.08
N ALA A 91 -4.39 -9.09 -1.32
CA ALA A 91 -3.90 -8.40 -0.14
C ALA A 91 -3.41 -9.37 0.93
N LEU A 92 -4.17 -10.43 1.23
CA LEU A 92 -3.79 -11.44 2.21
C LEU A 92 -2.59 -12.30 1.81
N VAL A 93 -2.35 -12.48 0.51
CA VAL A 93 -1.14 -13.19 0.04
C VAL A 93 0.08 -12.28 0.10
N ASN A 94 -0.07 -10.99 -0.22
CA ASN A 94 1.03 -10.03 -0.31
C ASN A 94 1.24 -9.18 0.95
N SER A 95 0.70 -9.61 2.09
CA SER A 95 0.93 -8.98 3.39
C SER A 95 0.89 -9.99 4.51
N GLY A 96 1.66 -9.77 5.57
CA GLY A 96 1.45 -10.51 6.81
C GLY A 96 0.23 -9.99 7.56
N THR A 97 0.00 -8.67 7.54
CA THR A 97 -1.15 -8.04 8.21
C THR A 97 -1.95 -7.15 7.26
N LEU A 98 -3.24 -7.44 7.10
CA LEU A 98 -4.19 -6.61 6.34
C LEU A 98 -5.09 -5.82 7.29
N VAL A 99 -4.91 -4.50 7.31
CA VAL A 99 -5.77 -3.60 8.06
C VAL A 99 -7.00 -3.22 7.24
N VAL A 100 -8.18 -3.39 7.83
CA VAL A 100 -9.47 -3.15 7.17
C VAL A 100 -10.33 -2.24 8.04
N ASN A 101 -10.86 -1.15 7.48
CA ASN A 101 -11.79 -0.31 8.22
C ASN A 101 -13.01 -1.14 8.66
N ARG A 102 -13.37 -1.06 9.94
CA ARG A 102 -14.50 -1.80 10.51
C ARG A 102 -15.80 -1.62 9.72
N ALA A 103 -16.03 -0.45 9.14
CA ALA A 103 -17.21 -0.17 8.33
C ALA A 103 -17.31 -1.09 7.08
N PHE A 104 -16.20 -1.54 6.53
CA PHE A 104 -16.17 -2.35 5.33
C PHE A 104 -16.59 -3.79 5.59
N PHE A 105 -16.44 -4.31 6.81
CA PHE A 105 -16.95 -5.64 7.15
C PHE A 105 -18.44 -5.73 6.89
N VAL A 106 -19.22 -4.69 7.19
CA VAL A 106 -20.69 -4.72 7.02
C VAL A 106 -21.20 -4.16 5.68
N ASN A 107 -20.31 -3.56 4.88
CA ASN A 107 -20.67 -2.86 3.64
C ASN A 107 -19.97 -3.40 2.39
N ASN A 108 -18.99 -4.29 2.53
CA ASN A 108 -18.32 -4.94 1.40
C ASN A 108 -18.67 -6.43 1.36
N GLU A 109 -19.34 -6.83 0.27
CA GLU A 109 -19.77 -8.21 0.02
C GLU A 109 -18.61 -9.20 0.02
N ALA A 110 -17.44 -8.79 -0.51
CA ALA A 110 -16.24 -9.61 -0.49
C ALA A 110 -15.74 -9.95 0.93
N LEU A 111 -16.13 -9.18 1.94
CA LEU A 111 -15.83 -9.46 3.34
C LEU A 111 -16.97 -10.23 4.02
N TYR A 112 -18.20 -9.69 4.02
CA TYR A 112 -19.27 -10.30 4.82
C TYR A 112 -19.72 -11.66 4.33
N GLU A 113 -19.59 -11.97 3.03
CA GLU A 113 -19.93 -13.31 2.51
C GLU A 113 -19.14 -14.43 3.19
N ASN A 114 -17.98 -14.12 3.79
CA ASN A 114 -17.16 -15.11 4.48
C ASN A 114 -17.62 -15.43 5.91
N TYR A 115 -18.53 -14.64 6.49
CA TYR A 115 -18.93 -14.84 7.90
C TYR A 115 -20.43 -14.61 8.19
N VAL A 116 -21.25 -14.27 7.20
CA VAL A 116 -22.72 -14.34 7.35
C VAL A 116 -23.18 -15.77 7.63
N SER A 117 -24.41 -15.95 8.10
CA SER A 117 -24.95 -17.28 8.44
C SER A 117 -25.04 -18.25 7.26
N SER A 118 -25.08 -17.73 6.03
CA SER A 118 -25.06 -18.50 4.79
C SER A 118 -23.66 -18.79 4.26
N ALA A 119 -22.60 -18.34 4.94
CA ALA A 119 -21.22 -18.56 4.52
C ALA A 119 -20.87 -20.05 4.56
N GLU A 120 -20.10 -20.51 3.57
CA GLU A 120 -19.56 -21.87 3.54
C GLU A 120 -18.72 -22.14 4.81
N PRO A 121 -18.89 -23.28 5.51
CA PRO A 121 -18.21 -23.53 6.77
C PRO A 121 -16.68 -23.42 6.71
N ALA A 122 -16.08 -23.87 5.60
CA ALA A 122 -14.64 -23.78 5.40
C ALA A 122 -14.18 -22.32 5.24
N ALA A 123 -14.92 -21.50 4.48
CA ALA A 123 -14.62 -20.08 4.32
C ALA A 123 -14.77 -19.32 5.65
N ARG A 124 -15.82 -19.62 6.42
CA ARG A 124 -16.03 -19.08 7.77
C ARG A 124 -14.89 -19.43 8.72
N GLY A 125 -14.49 -20.70 8.75
CA GLY A 125 -13.37 -21.16 9.57
C GLY A 125 -12.06 -20.46 9.21
N ALA A 126 -11.74 -20.35 7.92
CA ALA A 126 -10.57 -19.62 7.45
C ALA A 126 -10.63 -18.13 7.79
N PHE A 127 -11.79 -17.48 7.69
CA PHE A 127 -11.94 -16.07 8.06
C PHE A 127 -11.75 -15.83 9.57
N VAL A 128 -12.30 -16.71 10.41
CA VAL A 128 -12.07 -16.70 11.86
C VAL A 128 -10.59 -16.88 12.19
N GLU A 129 -9.93 -17.81 11.51
CA GLU A 129 -8.49 -18.04 11.68
C GLU A 129 -7.68 -16.79 11.32
N LEU A 130 -7.94 -16.18 10.16
CA LEU A 130 -7.26 -14.96 9.72
C LEU A 130 -7.44 -13.79 10.71
N LEU A 131 -8.61 -13.68 11.36
CA LEU A 131 -8.84 -12.69 12.42
C LEU A 131 -8.04 -13.00 13.69
N ASN A 132 -8.02 -14.26 14.11
CA ASN A 132 -7.35 -14.70 15.35
C ASN A 132 -5.81 -14.67 15.22
N GLU A 133 -5.28 -14.89 14.01
CA GLU A 133 -3.85 -14.81 13.71
C GLU A 133 -3.38 -13.39 13.38
N HIS A 134 -4.26 -12.39 13.49
CA HIS A 134 -4.00 -10.99 13.14
C HIS A 134 -3.59 -10.79 11.68
N ALA A 135 -3.89 -11.75 10.80
CA ALA A 135 -3.74 -11.58 9.36
C ALA A 135 -4.75 -10.58 8.79
N ILE A 136 -5.93 -10.48 9.41
CA ILE A 136 -6.91 -9.40 9.21
C ILE A 136 -7.06 -8.67 10.55
N VAL A 137 -6.77 -7.37 10.57
CA VAL A 137 -6.94 -6.53 11.75
C VAL A 137 -7.96 -5.43 11.46
N PRO A 138 -9.14 -5.44 12.11
CA PRO A 138 -10.11 -4.37 11.96
C PRO A 138 -9.60 -3.05 12.58
N TYR A 139 -9.66 -1.99 11.79
CA TYR A 139 -9.39 -0.61 12.22
C TYR A 139 -10.67 0.04 12.73
N LEU A 140 -10.64 0.53 13.97
CA LEU A 140 -11.70 1.32 14.58
C LEU A 140 -11.38 2.81 14.38
N TYR A 141 -12.25 3.53 13.68
CA TYR A 141 -12.02 4.92 13.31
C TYR A 141 -12.18 5.85 14.51
N THR A 142 -13.38 5.86 15.09
CA THR A 142 -13.70 6.58 16.32
C THR A 142 -14.38 5.70 17.35
N GLU A 143 -14.66 4.45 16.99
CA GLU A 143 -15.22 3.44 17.87
C GLU A 143 -14.16 2.95 18.87
N ARG A 144 -14.61 2.57 20.05
CA ARG A 144 -13.79 2.00 21.13
C ARG A 144 -13.86 0.48 21.19
N ASP A 145 -14.90 -0.13 20.64
CA ASP A 145 -15.11 -1.58 20.56
C ASP A 145 -15.57 -2.01 19.16
N GLY A 146 -15.16 -3.20 18.70
CA GLY A 146 -15.54 -3.77 17.41
C GLY A 146 -17.04 -4.05 17.22
N THR A 147 -17.82 -4.05 18.30
CA THR A 147 -19.24 -4.43 18.34
C THR A 147 -20.18 -3.25 18.55
N GLU A 148 -19.66 -2.01 18.62
CA GLU A 148 -20.51 -0.81 18.74
C GLU A 148 -21.54 -0.69 17.62
N GLU A 149 -22.46 0.25 17.76
CA GLU A 149 -23.48 0.47 16.73
C GLU A 149 -22.90 1.17 15.51
N PHE A 150 -23.31 0.74 14.31
CA PHE A 150 -22.92 1.38 13.06
C PHE A 150 -23.85 2.57 12.78
N ARG A 151 -23.34 3.80 12.86
CA ARG A 151 -24.13 5.04 12.70
C ARG A 151 -24.26 5.49 11.24
N PHE A 152 -24.32 4.55 10.32
CA PHE A 152 -24.41 4.78 8.87
C PHE A 152 -25.24 3.67 8.22
N HIS A 153 -25.67 3.88 6.97
CA HIS A 153 -26.42 2.86 6.23
C HIS A 153 -25.56 1.62 5.96
N HIS A 154 -26.05 0.44 6.34
CA HIS A 154 -25.30 -0.81 6.19
C HIS A 154 -26.19 -2.05 6.03
N HIS A 155 -25.58 -3.19 5.69
CA HIS A 155 -26.30 -4.45 5.55
C HIS A 155 -26.57 -5.09 6.94
N GLU A 156 -27.81 -4.95 7.43
CA GLU A 156 -28.22 -5.41 8.77
C GLU A 156 -27.86 -6.87 9.08
N PRO A 157 -28.12 -7.87 8.20
CA PRO A 157 -27.68 -9.24 8.46
C PRO A 157 -26.15 -9.38 8.62
N ALA A 158 -25.38 -8.56 7.91
CA ALA A 158 -23.92 -8.57 8.02
C ALA A 158 -23.47 -7.93 9.35
N ALA A 159 -24.12 -6.86 9.81
CA ALA A 159 -23.83 -6.27 11.12
C ALA A 159 -24.16 -7.20 12.28
N HIS A 160 -25.30 -7.90 12.23
CA HIS A 160 -25.61 -8.91 13.23
C HIS A 160 -24.58 -10.04 13.22
N ALA A 161 -24.22 -10.56 12.03
CA ALA A 161 -23.22 -11.61 11.89
C ALA A 161 -21.83 -11.17 12.39
N TRP A 162 -21.45 -9.91 12.13
CA TRP A 162 -20.18 -9.34 12.61
C TRP A 162 -20.13 -9.27 14.14
N ARG A 163 -21.17 -8.76 14.79
CA ARG A 163 -21.21 -8.70 16.26
C ARG A 163 -21.14 -10.09 16.89
N ARG A 164 -21.83 -11.07 16.30
CA ARG A 164 -21.75 -12.48 16.74
C ARG A 164 -20.33 -13.03 16.58
N LEU A 165 -19.74 -12.84 15.40
CA LEU A 165 -18.38 -13.29 15.09
C LEU A 165 -17.38 -12.78 16.12
N VAL A 166 -17.41 -11.49 16.45
CA VAL A 166 -16.48 -10.85 17.40
C VAL A 166 -16.73 -11.28 18.85
N ARG A 167 -17.98 -11.60 19.23
CA ARG A 167 -18.33 -11.95 20.63
C ARG A 167 -18.18 -13.43 20.95
N GLU A 168 -18.48 -14.29 19.98
CA GLU A 168 -18.76 -15.71 20.24
C GLU A 168 -17.78 -16.65 19.52
N GLU A 169 -17.19 -16.22 18.40
CA GLU A 169 -16.51 -17.14 17.47
C GLU A 169 -15.03 -16.80 17.23
N SER A 170 -14.62 -15.57 17.52
CA SER A 170 -13.26 -15.08 17.27
C SER A 170 -12.79 -14.19 18.42
N THR A 171 -11.47 -14.00 18.49
CA THR A 171 -10.79 -13.10 19.42
C THR A 171 -9.88 -12.15 18.65
N PRO A 172 -10.44 -11.32 17.73
CA PRO A 172 -9.63 -10.45 16.90
C PRO A 172 -8.91 -9.41 17.75
N ALA A 173 -7.72 -9.01 17.30
CA ALA A 173 -7.14 -7.75 17.70
C ALA A 173 -7.78 -6.60 16.90
N PHE A 174 -7.89 -5.44 17.54
CA PHE A 174 -8.36 -4.21 16.91
C PHE A 174 -7.24 -3.18 16.92
N VAL A 175 -7.19 -2.34 15.88
CA VAL A 175 -6.24 -1.24 15.80
C VAL A 175 -6.95 0.11 15.86
N ARG A 176 -6.35 1.07 16.55
CA ARG A 176 -6.75 2.50 16.57
C ARG A 176 -5.53 3.39 16.30
N LEU A 177 -5.78 4.64 15.92
CA LEU A 177 -4.73 5.66 15.86
C LEU A 177 -4.25 5.98 17.28
N ASP A 178 -5.18 6.09 18.22
CA ASP A 178 -4.91 6.16 19.66
C ASP A 178 -6.02 5.42 20.43
N TRP A 179 -5.67 4.82 21.57
CA TRP A 179 -6.66 4.23 22.48
C TRP A 179 -7.20 5.24 23.50
N ASP A 180 -6.57 6.41 23.62
CA ASP A 180 -7.18 7.59 24.22
C ASP A 180 -8.21 8.20 23.27
N ASP A 181 -9.43 8.44 23.78
CA ASP A 181 -10.56 8.85 22.94
C ASP A 181 -10.39 10.28 22.40
N GLU A 182 -9.77 11.19 23.15
CA GLU A 182 -9.51 12.57 22.71
C GLU A 182 -8.37 12.60 21.68
N GLY A 183 -7.24 11.95 21.98
CA GLY A 183 -6.14 11.81 21.03
C GLY A 183 -6.56 11.15 19.72
N ASN A 184 -7.40 10.11 19.79
CA ASN A 184 -7.90 9.43 18.59
C ASN A 184 -8.82 10.32 17.75
N LEU A 185 -9.68 11.13 18.40
CA LEU A 185 -10.52 12.11 17.70
C LEU A 185 -9.65 13.17 17.01
N ASP A 186 -8.61 13.66 17.67
CA ASP A 186 -7.67 14.60 17.07
C ASP A 186 -6.98 13.99 15.84
N HIS A 187 -6.48 12.75 15.94
CA HIS A 187 -5.89 12.05 14.80
C HIS A 187 -6.89 11.86 13.65
N ALA A 188 -8.13 11.50 13.94
CA ALA A 188 -9.21 11.38 12.96
C ALA A 188 -9.51 12.71 12.27
N HIS A 189 -9.57 13.81 13.03
CA HIS A 189 -9.74 15.16 12.51
C HIS A 189 -8.58 15.58 11.60
N HIS A 190 -7.33 15.34 12.01
CA HIS A 190 -6.14 15.65 11.19
C HIS A 190 -6.14 14.87 9.87
N MET A 191 -6.50 13.58 9.91
CA MET A 191 -6.62 12.76 8.70
C MET A 191 -7.70 13.31 7.75
N GLY A 192 -8.86 13.70 8.28
CA GLY A 192 -9.93 14.34 7.51
C GLY A 192 -9.50 15.68 6.91
N GLN A 193 -8.82 16.52 7.68
CA GLN A 193 -8.29 17.80 7.20
C GLN A 193 -7.25 17.62 6.09
N ARG A 194 -6.42 16.57 6.16
CA ARG A 194 -5.48 16.24 5.09
C ARG A 194 -6.19 15.93 3.77
N PHE A 195 -7.34 15.23 3.81
CA PHE A 195 -8.16 15.01 2.61
C PHE A 195 -8.68 16.35 2.05
N THR A 196 -9.25 17.22 2.89
CA THR A 196 -9.69 18.57 2.51
C THR A 196 -8.56 19.38 1.85
N GLN A 197 -7.37 19.40 2.45
CA GLN A 197 -6.21 20.12 1.92
C GLN A 197 -5.74 19.56 0.57
N ARG A 198 -5.78 18.23 0.40
CA ARG A 198 -5.45 17.58 -0.87
C ARG A 198 -6.42 17.94 -1.99
N LEU A 199 -7.72 18.10 -1.70
CA LEU A 199 -8.70 18.59 -2.68
C LEU A 199 -8.33 20.00 -3.19
N ALA A 200 -7.88 20.89 -2.30
CA ALA A 200 -7.42 22.22 -2.69
C ALA A 200 -6.15 22.19 -3.58
N GLY A 201 -5.38 21.09 -3.50
CA GLY A 201 -4.18 20.84 -4.30
C GLY A 201 -4.43 20.37 -5.73
N LEU A 202 -5.66 19.93 -6.06
CA LEU A 202 -5.99 19.37 -7.38
C LEU A 202 -5.68 20.34 -8.55
N LYS A 203 -5.81 21.65 -8.34
CA LYS A 203 -5.47 22.68 -9.33
C LYS A 203 -4.00 22.67 -9.77
N PHE A 204 -3.09 22.15 -8.95
CA PHE A 204 -1.65 22.14 -9.21
C PHE A 204 -1.18 20.92 -10.01
N LEU A 205 -2.06 19.92 -10.19
CA LEU A 205 -1.75 18.71 -10.96
C LEU A 205 -1.41 19.06 -12.41
N LYS A 206 -0.41 18.38 -12.98
CA LYS A 206 -0.01 18.55 -14.38
C LYS A 206 -0.85 17.62 -15.26
N ALA A 207 -1.54 18.17 -16.25
CA ALA A 207 -2.41 17.41 -17.16
C ALA A 207 -1.67 16.31 -17.91
N LYS A 208 -0.43 16.58 -18.38
CA LYS A 208 0.41 15.56 -19.04
C LYS A 208 0.71 14.36 -18.15
N GLN A 209 0.99 14.60 -16.88
CA GLN A 209 1.26 13.52 -15.93
C GLN A 209 -0.03 12.78 -15.57
N LEU A 210 -1.15 13.49 -15.39
CA LEU A 210 -2.47 12.88 -15.19
C LEU A 210 -2.87 11.95 -16.33
N ALA A 211 -2.69 12.40 -17.57
CA ALA A 211 -2.98 11.60 -18.76
C ALA A 211 -2.22 10.26 -18.73
N GLN A 212 -0.93 10.31 -18.41
CA GLN A 212 -0.08 9.13 -18.31
C GLN A 212 -0.48 8.21 -17.14
N ASP A 213 -0.75 8.77 -15.97
CA ASP A 213 -0.98 7.99 -14.76
C ASP A 213 -2.39 7.41 -14.65
N LEU A 214 -3.37 8.06 -15.29
CA LEU A 214 -4.75 7.58 -15.39
C LEU A 214 -4.99 6.78 -16.68
N GLY A 215 -4.03 6.74 -17.61
CA GLY A 215 -4.20 6.05 -18.89
C GLY A 215 -5.22 6.71 -19.83
N ILE A 216 -5.43 8.02 -19.72
CA ILE A 216 -6.42 8.78 -20.50
C ILE A 216 -5.77 9.71 -21.52
N PRO A 217 -6.48 10.15 -22.59
CA PRO A 217 -5.98 11.14 -23.54
C PRO A 217 -5.60 12.47 -22.87
N LEU A 218 -4.58 13.16 -23.42
CA LEU A 218 -4.10 14.43 -22.89
C LEU A 218 -5.18 15.52 -22.91
N GLU A 219 -6.01 15.49 -23.95
CA GLU A 219 -7.13 16.39 -24.15
C GLU A 219 -8.15 16.22 -23.02
N LEU A 220 -8.49 14.96 -22.69
CA LEU A 220 -9.39 14.63 -21.58
C LEU A 220 -8.79 15.03 -20.23
N ALA A 221 -7.51 14.75 -19.99
CA ALA A 221 -6.84 15.17 -18.75
C ALA A 221 -6.80 16.71 -18.60
N THR A 222 -6.66 17.43 -19.71
CA THR A 222 -6.70 18.91 -19.73
C THR A 222 -8.11 19.42 -19.44
N ALA A 223 -9.12 18.85 -20.08
CA ALA A 223 -10.53 19.19 -19.85
C ALA A 223 -10.94 18.89 -18.41
N MET A 224 -10.64 17.69 -17.89
CA MET A 224 -10.89 17.29 -16.51
C MET A 224 -10.24 18.26 -15.51
N LYS A 225 -8.99 18.68 -15.78
CA LYS A 225 -8.29 19.66 -14.94
C LYS A 225 -8.96 21.03 -14.93
N GLN A 226 -9.38 21.53 -16.09
CA GLN A 226 -10.01 22.85 -16.26
C GLN A 226 -11.50 22.87 -15.89
N GLY A 227 -12.14 21.71 -15.87
CA GLY A 227 -13.53 21.50 -15.47
C GLY A 227 -13.62 20.96 -14.05
N ILE A 228 -14.03 19.70 -13.92
CA ILE A 228 -14.45 19.10 -12.64
C ILE A 228 -13.42 19.25 -11.50
N LEU A 229 -12.11 19.12 -11.76
CA LEU A 229 -11.10 19.26 -10.70
C LEU A 229 -10.96 20.71 -10.22
N GLN A 230 -11.11 21.69 -11.12
CA GLN A 230 -11.11 23.10 -10.75
C GLN A 230 -12.38 23.46 -9.96
N ASP A 231 -13.52 22.89 -10.32
CA ASP A 231 -14.78 23.10 -9.61
C ASP A 231 -14.76 22.48 -8.21
N ILE A 232 -14.25 21.25 -8.06
CA ILE A 232 -14.00 20.64 -6.74
C ILE A 232 -13.07 21.52 -5.90
N THR A 233 -11.99 22.04 -6.49
CA THR A 233 -11.05 22.92 -5.78
C THR A 233 -11.73 24.21 -5.30
N ARG A 234 -12.54 24.84 -6.17
CA ARG A 234 -13.25 26.08 -5.84
C ARG A 234 -14.28 25.85 -4.74
N TRP A 235 -15.05 24.77 -4.86
CA TRP A 235 -16.05 24.37 -3.88
C TRP A 235 -15.41 24.04 -2.53
N ALA A 236 -14.32 23.28 -2.52
CA ALA A 236 -13.59 22.95 -1.30
C ALA A 236 -13.04 24.21 -0.60
N GLY A 237 -12.51 25.17 -1.37
CA GLY A 237 -12.03 26.44 -0.82
C GLY A 237 -13.15 27.40 -0.36
N ALA A 238 -14.40 27.15 -0.74
CA ALA A 238 -15.57 27.92 -0.31
C ALA A 238 -16.26 27.32 0.94
N GLN A 239 -15.89 26.09 1.34
CA GLN A 239 -16.35 25.54 2.61
C GLN A 239 -15.65 26.28 3.75
N ASP A 240 -16.40 26.69 4.78
CA ASP A 240 -15.84 27.32 5.97
C ASP A 240 -14.74 26.42 6.55
N GLY A 241 -13.54 26.97 6.77
CA GLY A 241 -12.30 26.23 7.05
C GLY A 241 -12.30 25.38 8.34
N GLU A 242 -13.40 25.38 9.10
CA GLU A 242 -13.61 24.54 10.28
C GLU A 242 -14.23 23.17 9.93
N GLY A 243 -14.88 23.04 8.76
CA GLY A 243 -15.52 21.79 8.33
C GLY A 243 -14.57 20.79 7.68
N THR A 244 -14.66 19.51 8.07
CA THR A 244 -13.98 18.42 7.36
C THR A 244 -14.82 17.99 6.15
N ILE A 245 -14.28 18.14 4.94
CA ILE A 245 -14.91 17.63 3.72
C ILE A 245 -14.77 16.10 3.71
N THR A 246 -15.86 15.39 3.46
CA THR A 246 -15.84 13.93 3.33
C THR A 246 -15.83 13.52 1.86
N ARG A 247 -15.39 12.31 1.56
CA ARG A 247 -15.53 11.76 0.19
C ARG A 247 -16.99 11.75 -0.27
N ASN A 248 -17.92 11.39 0.62
CA ASN A 248 -19.35 11.33 0.28
C ASN A 248 -19.92 12.68 -0.15
N THR A 249 -19.48 13.78 0.48
CA THR A 249 -19.94 15.12 0.09
C THR A 249 -19.37 15.54 -1.27
N VAL A 250 -18.11 15.21 -1.57
CA VAL A 250 -17.54 15.38 -2.92
C VAL A 250 -18.34 14.58 -3.96
N TYR A 251 -18.70 13.34 -3.62
CA TYR A 251 -19.46 12.46 -4.51
C TYR A 251 -20.85 13.02 -4.80
N GLN A 252 -21.61 13.35 -3.76
CA GLN A 252 -22.95 13.95 -3.91
C GLN A 252 -22.91 15.20 -4.79
N GLU A 253 -21.92 16.07 -4.57
CA GLU A 253 -21.81 17.34 -5.27
C GLU A 253 -21.37 17.19 -6.73
N PHE A 254 -20.44 16.27 -7.04
CA PHE A 254 -19.76 16.24 -8.35
C PHE A 254 -19.90 14.95 -9.15
N LEU A 255 -19.98 13.79 -8.50
CA LEU A 255 -19.76 12.49 -9.17
C LEU A 255 -21.00 11.59 -9.21
N SER A 256 -21.82 11.61 -8.17
CA SER A 256 -23.03 10.82 -8.05
C SER A 256 -24.18 11.42 -8.84
N ARG A 257 -24.99 10.56 -9.44
CA ARG A 257 -26.22 10.99 -10.13
C ARG A 257 -27.12 11.75 -9.15
N PRO A 258 -27.70 12.90 -9.53
CA PRO A 258 -28.63 13.63 -8.67
C PRO A 258 -29.77 12.74 -8.17
N GLY A 259 -30.11 12.85 -6.88
CA GLY A 259 -31.15 12.05 -6.23
C GLY A 259 -30.74 10.61 -5.88
N THR A 260 -29.47 10.26 -6.03
CA THR A 260 -28.90 8.97 -5.60
C THR A 260 -27.90 9.16 -4.47
N GLU A 261 -27.71 8.10 -3.69
CA GLU A 261 -26.74 8.10 -2.59
C GLU A 261 -25.37 7.60 -3.05
N PRO A 262 -24.25 8.16 -2.56
CA PRO A 262 -22.90 7.73 -2.95
C PRO A 262 -22.65 6.21 -2.85
N TYR A 263 -23.21 5.52 -1.85
CA TYR A 263 -23.01 4.07 -1.69
C TYR A 263 -23.67 3.24 -2.80
N GLN A 264 -24.60 3.81 -3.57
CA GLN A 264 -25.24 3.14 -4.71
C GLN A 264 -24.33 3.11 -5.94
N ASN A 265 -23.22 3.86 -5.91
CA ASN A 265 -22.23 3.97 -6.98
C ASN A 265 -22.88 4.27 -8.34
N LEU A 266 -23.96 5.06 -8.39
CA LEU A 266 -24.60 5.52 -9.62
C LEU A 266 -23.98 6.86 -10.00
N LEU A 267 -23.28 6.91 -11.13
CA LEU A 267 -22.45 8.05 -11.50
C LEU A 267 -23.19 8.97 -12.48
N ARG A 268 -22.77 10.24 -12.52
CA ARG A 268 -23.17 11.19 -13.56
C ARG A 268 -22.59 10.78 -14.91
N ASP A 269 -23.19 11.30 -15.97
CA ASP A 269 -22.68 11.17 -17.33
C ASP A 269 -21.52 12.15 -17.54
N GLY A 270 -20.45 11.68 -18.19
CA GLY A 270 -19.32 12.49 -18.61
C GLY A 270 -18.02 11.69 -18.69
N ASP A 271 -17.20 12.00 -19.70
CA ASP A 271 -15.93 11.31 -19.95
C ASP A 271 -14.92 11.51 -18.80
N ASP A 272 -15.03 12.62 -18.06
CA ASP A 272 -14.17 12.98 -16.94
C ASP A 272 -14.65 12.42 -15.58
N ILE A 273 -15.89 11.91 -15.49
CA ILE A 273 -16.50 11.47 -14.22
C ILE A 273 -15.76 10.27 -13.62
N VAL A 274 -15.49 9.24 -14.41
CA VAL A 274 -14.82 8.02 -13.92
C VAL A 274 -13.35 8.29 -13.57
N PRO A 275 -12.54 8.94 -14.43
CA PRO A 275 -11.18 9.32 -14.05
C PRO A 275 -11.12 10.22 -12.81
N ALA A 276 -12.02 11.19 -12.69
CA ALA A 276 -12.11 12.03 -11.49
C ALA A 276 -12.46 11.20 -10.25
N LYS A 277 -13.46 10.31 -10.33
CA LYS A 277 -13.81 9.38 -9.24
C LYS A 277 -12.61 8.56 -8.79
N GLN A 278 -11.88 7.95 -9.72
CA GLN A 278 -10.70 7.12 -9.42
C GLN A 278 -9.61 7.93 -8.70
N LEU A 279 -9.40 9.19 -9.10
CA LEU A 279 -8.46 10.10 -8.43
C LEU A 279 -8.91 10.47 -7.01
N ILE A 280 -10.20 10.78 -6.82
CA ILE A 280 -10.76 11.07 -5.49
C ILE A 280 -10.71 9.84 -4.57
N ASP A 281 -10.97 8.65 -5.11
CA ASP A 281 -10.82 7.39 -4.36
C ASP A 281 -9.39 7.16 -3.92
N LEU A 282 -8.41 7.38 -4.80
CA LEU A 282 -7.01 7.28 -4.44
C LEU A 282 -6.66 8.25 -3.31
N LEU A 283 -7.08 9.52 -3.42
CA LEU A 283 -6.84 10.52 -2.37
C LEU A 283 -7.41 10.13 -1.01
N TYR A 284 -8.63 9.58 -0.99
CA TYR A 284 -9.29 9.12 0.23
C TYR A 284 -8.58 7.88 0.82
N ASN A 285 -8.31 6.87 0.00
CA ASN A 285 -7.77 5.59 0.46
C ASN A 285 -6.31 5.67 0.91
N LEU A 286 -5.58 6.72 0.53
CA LEU A 286 -4.25 7.01 1.07
C LEU A 286 -4.28 7.62 2.48
N GLY A 287 -5.45 8.07 2.96
CA GLY A 287 -5.59 8.75 4.25
C GLY A 287 -5.09 7.91 5.44
N VAL A 288 -5.62 6.70 5.59
CA VAL A 288 -5.22 5.81 6.70
C VAL A 288 -3.74 5.41 6.57
N PRO A 289 -3.25 4.85 5.44
CA PRO A 289 -1.83 4.53 5.29
C PRO A 289 -0.87 5.67 5.61
N ASP A 290 -1.20 6.89 5.15
CA ASP A 290 -0.35 8.04 5.41
C ASP A 290 -0.38 8.52 6.87
N ALA A 291 -1.52 8.34 7.55
CA ALA A 291 -1.66 8.70 8.97
C ALA A 291 -1.00 7.66 9.90
N SER A 292 -0.97 6.39 9.49
CA SER A 292 -0.45 5.29 10.30
C SER A 292 0.95 4.79 9.88
N GLY A 293 1.53 5.37 8.82
CA GLY A 293 2.82 4.94 8.30
C GLY A 293 2.80 3.58 7.58
N LEU A 294 1.62 3.03 7.28
CA LEU A 294 1.44 1.77 6.58
C LEU A 294 1.60 1.91 5.06
N VAL A 295 1.70 0.77 4.38
CA VAL A 295 1.69 0.70 2.91
C VAL A 295 0.26 0.64 2.40
N ALA A 296 -0.06 1.47 1.41
CA ALA A 296 -1.31 1.38 0.66
C ALA A 296 -1.18 0.33 -0.45
N LEU A 297 -2.02 -0.71 -0.40
CA LEU A 297 -2.11 -1.71 -1.46
C LEU A 297 -3.19 -1.26 -2.46
N THR A 298 -2.74 -0.58 -3.51
CA THR A 298 -3.65 -0.13 -4.57
C THR A 298 -3.82 -1.23 -5.65
N PRO A 299 -5.03 -1.46 -6.17
CA PRO A 299 -5.26 -2.45 -7.22
C PRO A 299 -4.56 -2.08 -8.54
N PRO A 300 -4.08 -3.07 -9.32
CA PRO A 300 -3.46 -2.82 -10.64
C PRO A 300 -4.34 -1.99 -11.60
N GLY A 301 -5.66 -2.15 -11.53
CA GLY A 301 -6.64 -1.41 -12.34
C GLY A 301 -7.10 -0.06 -11.75
N SER A 302 -6.53 0.38 -10.64
CA SER A 302 -6.74 1.71 -10.07
C SER A 302 -5.55 2.62 -10.33
N PRO A 303 -5.71 3.95 -10.31
CA PRO A 303 -4.60 4.89 -10.46
C PRO A 303 -3.48 4.62 -9.45
N ALA A 304 -2.24 4.70 -9.91
CA ALA A 304 -1.07 4.60 -9.04
C ALA A 304 -0.94 5.84 -8.15
N ARG A 305 -0.29 5.73 -6.99
CA ARG A 305 -0.10 6.84 -6.04
C ARG A 305 0.48 8.09 -6.71
N ARG A 306 1.37 7.92 -7.68
CA ARG A 306 1.95 9.01 -8.48
C ARG A 306 0.93 9.92 -9.17
N ALA A 307 -0.30 9.45 -9.44
CA ALA A 307 -1.35 10.23 -10.08
C ALA A 307 -1.72 11.50 -9.29
N ILE A 308 -1.53 11.48 -7.96
CA ILE A 308 -1.80 12.64 -7.09
C ILE A 308 -0.64 13.66 -7.08
N GLN A 309 0.50 13.33 -7.71
CA GLN A 309 1.66 14.21 -7.92
C GLN A 309 2.13 14.90 -6.63
N GLU A 310 2.35 14.11 -5.57
CA GLU A 310 2.88 14.59 -4.29
C GLU A 310 4.16 15.42 -4.50
N ASP A 311 4.18 16.64 -3.95
CA ASP A 311 5.34 17.53 -4.08
C ASP A 311 6.48 17.04 -3.18
N VAL A 312 7.63 16.81 -3.80
CA VAL A 312 8.88 16.41 -3.14
C VAL A 312 9.94 17.48 -3.36
N SER A 313 9.53 18.75 -3.43
CA SER A 313 10.41 19.87 -3.68
C SER A 313 11.56 19.93 -2.67
N LEU A 314 12.71 20.45 -3.11
CA LEU A 314 13.92 20.57 -2.28
C LEU A 314 13.66 21.24 -0.92
N ARG A 315 12.70 22.17 -0.83
CA ARG A 315 12.29 22.81 0.43
C ARG A 315 11.60 21.84 1.39
N ALA A 316 10.69 21.00 0.90
CA ALA A 316 10.05 19.96 1.70
C ALA A 316 11.10 18.97 2.24
N ARG A 317 12.12 18.63 1.43
CA ARG A 317 13.21 17.72 1.84
C ARG A 317 14.12 18.28 2.91
N THR A 318 14.41 19.59 2.87
CA THR A 318 15.24 20.22 3.91
C THR A 318 14.49 20.31 5.24
N GLN A 319 13.17 20.43 5.19
CA GLN A 319 12.33 20.57 6.38
C GLN A 319 11.95 19.23 7.00
N ASP A 320 11.82 18.18 6.19
CA ASP A 320 11.46 16.83 6.66
C ASP A 320 12.08 15.75 5.73
N PRO A 321 13.35 15.36 5.96
CA PRO A 321 14.00 14.30 5.20
C PRO A 321 13.30 12.94 5.35
N GLU A 322 12.66 12.68 6.50
CA GLU A 322 12.00 11.43 6.80
C GLU A 322 10.74 11.24 5.94
N ALA A 323 9.94 12.31 5.80
CA ALA A 323 8.78 12.30 4.90
C ALA A 323 9.14 11.98 3.44
N VAL A 324 10.35 12.34 2.99
CA VAL A 324 10.83 12.00 1.63
C VAL A 324 11.12 10.52 1.50
N GLY A 325 11.83 9.93 2.47
CA GLY A 325 12.11 8.50 2.49
C GLY A 325 10.82 7.67 2.55
N LEU A 326 9.87 8.07 3.41
CA LEU A 326 8.55 7.43 3.51
C LEU A 326 7.73 7.55 2.22
N LEU A 327 7.78 8.69 1.55
CA LEU A 327 7.13 8.87 0.25
C LEU A 327 7.74 7.97 -0.82
N ILE A 328 9.07 7.91 -0.92
CA ILE A 328 9.76 7.04 -1.87
C ILE A 328 9.45 5.57 -1.57
N ARG A 329 9.51 5.16 -0.30
CA ARG A 329 9.07 3.83 0.16
C ARG A 329 7.67 3.52 -0.35
N ASN A 330 6.71 4.43 -0.17
CA ASN A 330 5.32 4.22 -0.58
C ASN A 330 5.17 4.12 -2.10
N LEU A 331 5.92 4.91 -2.87
CA LEU A 331 5.93 4.82 -4.33
C LEU A 331 6.56 3.51 -4.81
N VAL A 332 7.66 3.08 -4.19
CA VAL A 332 8.32 1.80 -4.47
C VAL A 332 7.39 0.64 -4.14
N ALA A 333 6.73 0.67 -2.98
CA ALA A 333 5.78 -0.35 -2.58
C ALA A 333 4.60 -0.46 -3.57
N ASP A 334 4.01 0.68 -3.96
CA ASP A 334 2.95 0.73 -4.96
C ASP A 334 3.39 0.11 -6.30
N SER A 335 4.58 0.48 -6.78
CA SER A 335 5.15 -0.08 -8.01
C SER A 335 5.44 -1.57 -7.90
N LEU A 336 6.04 -2.00 -6.80
CA LEU A 336 6.41 -3.38 -6.56
C LEU A 336 5.17 -4.28 -6.58
N HIS A 337 4.14 -3.94 -5.79
CA HIS A 337 2.88 -4.68 -5.73
C HIS A 337 2.20 -4.82 -7.08
N ARG A 338 2.18 -3.75 -7.88
CA ARG A 338 1.62 -3.79 -9.24
C ARG A 338 2.42 -4.68 -10.19
N SER A 339 3.70 -4.87 -9.92
CA SER A 339 4.61 -5.63 -10.78
C SER A 339 4.62 -7.11 -10.44
N VAL A 340 4.60 -7.44 -9.14
CA VAL A 340 4.46 -8.82 -8.66
C VAL A 340 3.05 -9.35 -8.88
N ASP A 341 2.04 -8.46 -8.92
CA ASP A 341 0.66 -8.87 -9.09
C ASP A 341 0.12 -8.56 -10.48
N GLY A 342 -0.08 -9.61 -11.28
CA GLY A 342 -0.95 -9.51 -12.46
C GLY A 342 -2.42 -9.39 -12.07
N PRO A 343 -3.26 -8.77 -12.92
CA PRO A 343 -4.70 -8.80 -12.73
C PRO A 343 -5.18 -10.25 -12.58
N ASN A 344 -5.97 -10.51 -11.53
CA ASN A 344 -6.55 -11.81 -11.20
C ASN A 344 -5.57 -12.94 -10.81
N SER A 345 -4.31 -12.64 -10.49
CA SER A 345 -3.29 -13.68 -10.15
C SER A 345 -3.71 -14.60 -9.00
N TYR A 346 -4.54 -14.10 -8.08
CA TYR A 346 -5.05 -14.83 -6.91
C TYR A 346 -6.57 -14.97 -6.90
N ALA A 347 -7.25 -14.59 -8.00
CA ALA A 347 -8.71 -14.65 -8.06
C ALA A 347 -9.24 -16.09 -7.94
N GLY A 348 -8.43 -17.09 -8.28
CA GLY A 348 -8.77 -18.51 -8.13
C GLY A 348 -8.61 -19.06 -6.71
N LEU A 349 -7.97 -18.34 -5.77
CA LEU A 349 -7.77 -18.81 -4.40
C LEU A 349 -9.06 -18.64 -3.57
N SER A 350 -9.39 -19.62 -2.74
CA SER A 350 -10.34 -19.45 -1.64
C SER A 350 -9.63 -18.96 -0.36
N LEU A 351 -10.36 -18.49 0.66
CA LEU A 351 -9.73 -18.14 1.94
C LEU A 351 -9.02 -19.32 2.61
N PRO A 352 -9.56 -20.57 2.59
CA PRO A 352 -8.81 -21.74 3.03
C PRO A 352 -7.48 -21.95 2.28
N ASP A 353 -7.44 -21.70 0.97
CA ASP A 353 -6.19 -21.79 0.20
C ASP A 353 -5.18 -20.74 0.64
N VAL A 354 -5.64 -19.53 0.93
CA VAL A 354 -4.80 -18.44 1.47
C VAL A 354 -4.23 -18.84 2.83
N VAL A 355 -5.06 -19.35 3.75
CA VAL A 355 -4.59 -19.87 5.04
C VAL A 355 -3.55 -20.97 4.87
N ALA A 356 -3.81 -21.94 3.98
CA ALA A 356 -2.88 -23.04 3.71
C ALA A 356 -1.54 -22.53 3.15
N LEU A 357 -1.57 -21.56 2.23
CA LEU A 357 -0.39 -20.93 1.67
C LEU A 357 0.43 -20.18 2.73
N ARG A 358 -0.24 -19.45 3.63
CA ARG A 358 0.42 -18.68 4.70
C ARG A 358 1.17 -19.53 5.72
N ARG A 359 0.87 -20.83 5.79
CA ARG A 359 1.58 -21.80 6.62
C ARG A 359 2.81 -22.41 5.94
N THR A 360 3.11 -22.00 4.72
CA THR A 360 4.26 -22.50 3.96
C THR A 360 5.50 -21.65 4.21
N PRO A 361 6.69 -22.26 4.31
CA PRO A 361 7.92 -21.49 4.48
C PRO A 361 8.21 -20.58 3.28
N GLU A 362 7.75 -20.94 2.07
CA GLU A 362 7.92 -20.09 0.90
C GLU A 362 7.12 -18.77 0.99
N TRP A 363 5.94 -18.80 1.60
CA TRP A 363 5.18 -17.59 1.86
C TRP A 363 5.84 -16.71 2.91
N GLU A 364 6.32 -17.32 4.02
CA GLU A 364 7.03 -16.58 5.07
C GLU A 364 8.27 -15.87 4.52
N MET A 365 9.12 -16.58 3.76
CA MET A 365 10.29 -16.01 3.10
C MET A 365 9.96 -14.82 2.20
N TYR A 366 8.86 -14.91 1.47
CA TYR A 366 8.41 -13.84 0.58
C TYR A 366 7.98 -12.60 1.35
N VAL A 367 7.15 -12.75 2.40
CA VAL A 367 6.67 -11.63 3.21
C VAL A 367 7.82 -11.00 4.00
N ASP A 368 8.73 -11.80 4.55
CA ASP A 368 9.93 -11.31 5.23
C ASP A 368 10.83 -10.50 4.27
N SER A 369 10.94 -10.93 3.01
CA SER A 369 11.68 -10.18 1.99
C SER A 369 11.01 -8.84 1.64
N LEU A 370 9.68 -8.80 1.57
CA LEU A 370 8.92 -7.55 1.39
C LEU A 370 9.10 -6.61 2.59
N GLU A 371 8.97 -7.14 3.80
CA GLU A 371 9.10 -6.39 5.04
C GLU A 371 10.51 -5.83 5.18
N GLY A 372 11.54 -6.67 5.07
CA GLY A 372 12.93 -6.25 5.19
C GLY A 372 13.30 -5.19 4.15
N PHE A 373 12.78 -5.28 2.93
CA PHE A 373 13.02 -4.23 1.95
C PHE A 373 12.25 -2.94 2.27
N LEU A 374 10.94 -3.00 2.48
CA LEU A 374 10.15 -1.77 2.58
C LEU A 374 10.25 -1.10 3.96
N HIS A 375 10.53 -1.87 5.02
CA HIS A 375 10.75 -1.34 6.36
C HIS A 375 12.23 -1.05 6.59
N ASP A 376 13.13 -2.04 6.47
CA ASP A 376 14.54 -1.83 6.85
C ASP A 376 15.29 -0.96 5.85
N SER A 377 15.02 -1.10 4.54
CA SER A 377 15.72 -0.28 3.53
C SER A 377 15.32 1.19 3.52
N PHE A 378 14.18 1.53 4.13
CA PHE A 378 13.66 2.90 4.22
C PHE A 378 13.55 3.42 5.66
N ARG A 379 14.09 2.68 6.63
CA ARG A 379 14.07 3.03 8.05
C ARG A 379 14.67 4.42 8.28
N ASP A 380 14.03 5.19 9.17
CA ASP A 380 14.43 6.55 9.53
C ASP A 380 14.56 7.48 8.30
N GLY A 381 13.78 7.21 7.25
CA GLY A 381 13.78 8.02 6.03
C GLY A 381 14.96 7.80 5.09
N ARG A 382 15.82 6.80 5.36
CA ARG A 382 16.95 6.49 4.49
C ARG A 382 16.48 6.01 3.11
N LEU A 383 17.35 6.11 2.13
CA LEU A 383 17.17 5.45 0.84
C LEU A 383 18.15 4.28 0.73
N PRO A 384 17.73 3.11 0.19
CA PRO A 384 18.66 2.02 -0.08
C PRO A 384 19.75 2.47 -1.04
N GLY A 385 20.95 1.94 -0.83
CA GLY A 385 22.00 2.00 -1.84
C GLY A 385 21.60 1.22 -3.10
N HIS A 386 22.33 1.43 -4.20
CA HIS A 386 22.07 0.74 -5.46
C HIS A 386 22.17 -0.79 -5.33
N GLU A 387 23.27 -1.29 -4.76
CA GLU A 387 23.50 -2.73 -4.58
C GLU A 387 22.42 -3.36 -3.68
N GLU A 388 22.10 -2.70 -2.56
CA GLU A 388 21.02 -3.11 -1.66
C GLU A 388 19.68 -3.17 -2.41
N PHE A 389 19.34 -2.16 -3.21
CA PHE A 389 18.09 -2.13 -3.96
C PHE A 389 17.99 -3.29 -4.97
N VAL A 390 19.06 -3.57 -5.71
CA VAL A 390 19.09 -4.66 -6.70
C VAL A 390 18.98 -6.01 -6.00
N GLU A 391 19.80 -6.26 -4.97
CA GLU A 391 19.79 -7.52 -4.23
C GLU A 391 18.42 -7.81 -3.60
N ARG A 392 17.80 -6.78 -3.01
CA ARG A 392 16.49 -6.90 -2.34
C ARG A 392 15.38 -7.18 -3.34
N THR A 393 15.33 -6.45 -4.46
CA THR A 393 14.28 -6.66 -5.47
C THR A 393 14.42 -8.01 -6.17
N GLU A 394 15.65 -8.48 -6.44
CA GLU A 394 15.89 -9.84 -6.95
C GLU A 394 15.44 -10.93 -5.98
N THR A 395 15.69 -10.73 -4.69
CA THR A 395 15.28 -11.68 -3.66
C THR A 395 13.76 -11.75 -3.54
N ILE A 396 13.08 -10.59 -3.56
CA ILE A 396 11.62 -10.54 -3.57
C ILE A 396 11.06 -11.25 -4.80
N ALA A 397 11.57 -10.99 -6.01
CA ALA A 397 11.09 -11.65 -7.22
C ALA A 397 11.28 -13.17 -7.17
N ARG A 398 12.43 -13.63 -6.66
CA ARG A 398 12.76 -15.05 -6.51
C ARG A 398 11.83 -15.75 -5.51
N ASP A 399 11.60 -15.13 -4.37
CA ASP A 399 10.78 -15.70 -3.29
C ASP A 399 9.29 -15.64 -3.63
N HIS A 400 8.84 -14.57 -4.31
CA HIS A 400 7.51 -14.51 -4.92
C HIS A 400 7.27 -15.66 -5.90
N ALA A 401 8.22 -15.90 -6.81
CA ALA A 401 8.13 -17.01 -7.76
C ALA A 401 8.10 -18.39 -7.07
N ARG A 402 8.82 -18.56 -5.95
CA ARG A 402 8.75 -19.77 -5.11
C ARG A 402 7.37 -19.93 -4.48
N MET A 403 6.88 -18.89 -3.82
CA MET A 403 5.55 -18.85 -3.21
C MET A 403 4.44 -19.17 -4.23
N LEU A 404 4.49 -18.58 -5.44
CA LEU A 404 3.52 -18.87 -6.49
C LEU A 404 3.55 -20.32 -6.96
N ARG A 405 4.72 -20.97 -7.03
CA ARG A 405 4.81 -22.40 -7.34
C ARG A 405 4.14 -23.25 -6.26
N THR A 406 4.37 -22.93 -4.99
CA THR A 406 3.71 -23.60 -3.86
C THR A 406 2.20 -23.41 -3.90
N ALA A 407 1.72 -22.19 -4.14
CA ALA A 407 0.29 -21.88 -4.27
C ALA A 407 -0.40 -22.69 -5.37
N ARG A 408 0.26 -22.90 -6.52
CA ARG A 408 -0.28 -23.72 -7.62
C ARG A 408 -0.36 -25.20 -7.27
N LEU A 409 0.66 -25.73 -6.58
CA LEU A 409 0.66 -27.13 -6.14
C LEU A 409 -0.47 -27.39 -5.13
N ALA A 410 -0.74 -26.43 -4.25
CA ALA A 410 -1.80 -26.53 -3.25
C ALA A 410 -3.21 -26.48 -3.85
N THR A 411 -3.44 -25.59 -4.81
CA THR A 411 -4.80 -25.27 -5.29
C THR A 411 -5.35 -26.19 -6.37
N ARG A 412 -4.55 -27.11 -6.92
CA ARG A 412 -4.90 -27.92 -8.12
C ARG A 412 -5.45 -27.10 -9.30
N SER A 413 -5.30 -25.78 -9.26
CA SER A 413 -5.79 -24.85 -10.26
C SER A 413 -4.76 -24.77 -11.37
N THR A 414 -5.17 -25.12 -12.59
CA THR A 414 -4.38 -24.91 -13.80
C THR A 414 -4.43 -23.45 -14.28
N GLN A 415 -5.21 -22.58 -13.63
CA GLN A 415 -5.29 -21.16 -13.95
C GLN A 415 -4.54 -20.34 -12.91
N GLY A 416 -3.29 -20.00 -13.25
CA GLY A 416 -2.44 -19.08 -12.51
C GLY A 416 -1.18 -18.78 -13.33
N PHE A 417 -1.02 -17.52 -13.74
CA PHE A 417 0.05 -17.08 -14.65
C PHE A 417 1.44 -17.26 -14.02
N ALA A 418 2.37 -17.88 -14.75
CA ALA A 418 3.81 -17.81 -14.48
C ALA A 418 4.33 -16.47 -14.96
N ARG A 419 4.94 -15.68 -14.08
CA ARG A 419 5.64 -14.45 -14.40
C ARG A 419 7.08 -14.57 -13.92
N GLU A 420 8.02 -14.30 -14.81
CA GLU A 420 9.39 -14.00 -14.46
C GLU A 420 9.53 -12.48 -14.55
N ILE A 421 9.81 -11.85 -13.42
CA ILE A 421 9.81 -10.39 -13.29
C ILE A 421 11.25 -9.92 -13.35
N THR A 422 11.58 -9.13 -14.36
CA THR A 422 12.82 -8.35 -14.38
C THR A 422 12.56 -6.97 -13.78
N THR A 423 13.48 -6.50 -12.94
CA THR A 423 13.50 -5.12 -12.43
C THR A 423 14.59 -4.32 -13.11
N ALA A 424 14.31 -3.06 -13.42
CA ALA A 424 15.29 -2.11 -13.91
C ALA A 424 15.19 -0.74 -13.24
N LEU A 425 16.33 -0.09 -13.03
CA LEU A 425 16.44 1.29 -12.61
C LEU A 425 16.96 2.12 -13.77
N VAL A 426 16.18 3.12 -14.19
CA VAL A 426 16.50 4.04 -15.27
C VAL A 426 16.73 5.44 -14.70
N LEU A 427 17.94 5.97 -14.84
CA LEU A 427 18.28 7.35 -14.46
C LEU A 427 18.34 8.19 -15.73
N GLU A 428 17.46 9.18 -15.87
CA GLU A 428 17.37 10.02 -17.06
C GLU A 428 17.60 11.50 -16.74
N SER A 429 18.55 12.14 -17.42
CA SER A 429 18.72 13.59 -17.36
C SER A 429 19.34 14.17 -18.63
N ALA A 430 18.74 15.23 -19.17
CA ALA A 430 19.28 16.01 -20.29
C ALA A 430 19.81 15.18 -21.49
N GLY A 431 19.10 14.11 -21.87
CA GLY A 431 19.48 13.24 -22.99
C GLY A 431 20.40 12.07 -22.65
N ILE A 432 20.78 11.90 -21.37
CA ILE A 432 21.48 10.71 -20.87
C ILE A 432 20.49 9.82 -20.15
N ALA A 433 20.50 8.54 -20.48
CA ALA A 433 19.82 7.49 -19.73
C ALA A 433 20.83 6.43 -19.28
N VAL A 434 20.89 6.14 -17.99
CA VAL A 434 21.50 4.91 -17.45
C VAL A 434 20.38 3.94 -17.19
N GLN A 435 20.48 2.73 -17.73
CA GLN A 435 19.56 1.65 -17.44
C GLN A 435 20.34 0.52 -16.77
N ILE A 436 19.99 0.23 -15.53
CA ILE A 436 20.45 -0.93 -14.78
C ILE A 436 19.33 -1.94 -14.82
N VAL A 437 19.59 -3.14 -15.33
CA VAL A 437 18.63 -4.24 -15.36
C VAL A 437 19.17 -5.34 -14.46
N SER A 438 18.31 -5.91 -13.61
CA SER A 438 18.66 -7.07 -12.79
C SER A 438 19.20 -8.21 -13.66
N GLY A 439 20.31 -8.81 -13.24
CA GLY A 439 21.01 -9.87 -13.98
C GLY A 439 21.81 -9.44 -15.22
N GLU A 440 21.81 -8.16 -15.61
CA GLU A 440 22.59 -7.64 -16.74
C GLU A 440 23.61 -6.57 -16.26
N PRO A 441 24.77 -6.42 -16.95
CA PRO A 441 25.68 -5.31 -16.66
C PRO A 441 24.98 -3.97 -16.95
N PRO A 442 25.27 -2.91 -16.16
CA PRO A 442 24.64 -1.61 -16.34
C PRO A 442 24.94 -1.05 -17.74
N THR A 443 23.88 -0.68 -18.46
CA THR A 443 23.96 -0.14 -19.81
C THR A 443 23.82 1.37 -19.79
N LEU A 444 24.76 2.07 -20.42
CA LEU A 444 24.70 3.51 -20.59
C LEU A 444 24.21 3.82 -22.01
N THR A 445 22.97 4.29 -22.12
CA THR A 445 22.43 4.80 -23.39
C THR A 445 22.74 6.30 -23.47
N SER A 446 23.89 6.65 -24.03
CA SER A 446 24.33 8.05 -24.08
C SER A 446 23.80 8.77 -25.32
N GLY A 447 22.92 9.76 -25.15
CA GLY A 447 23.00 10.97 -25.96
C GLY A 447 24.21 11.75 -25.46
N ALA A 448 25.31 11.72 -26.22
CA ALA A 448 26.62 12.31 -25.94
C ALA A 448 26.80 12.98 -24.55
N LEU A 449 27.47 12.31 -23.61
CA LEU A 449 27.98 12.88 -22.34
C LEU A 449 28.72 14.22 -22.53
N GLN A 450 29.27 14.46 -23.73
CA GLN A 450 29.94 15.69 -24.13
C GLN A 450 29.00 16.89 -24.34
N ALA A 451 27.69 16.67 -24.52
CA ALA A 451 26.66 17.70 -24.69
C ALA A 451 26.07 18.20 -23.36
N LEU A 452 26.45 17.60 -22.22
CA LEU A 452 26.03 18.09 -20.90
C LEU A 452 26.63 19.47 -20.63
N THR A 453 25.81 20.51 -20.78
CA THR A 453 26.15 21.86 -20.34
C THR A 453 26.19 21.93 -18.80
N ALA A 454 27.02 22.81 -18.24
CA ALA A 454 27.09 23.09 -16.79
C ALA A 454 25.87 23.88 -16.28
N VAL A 455 24.67 23.46 -16.67
CA VAL A 455 23.39 24.05 -16.28
C VAL A 455 22.72 23.09 -15.29
N GLY A 456 21.96 23.63 -14.34
CA GLY A 456 21.14 22.81 -13.46
C GLY A 456 20.09 22.05 -14.27
N GLY A 457 19.83 20.80 -13.93
CA GLY A 457 19.00 19.90 -14.71
C GLY A 457 18.10 19.01 -13.87
N ALA A 458 17.07 18.49 -14.52
CA ALA A 458 16.10 17.61 -13.93
C ALA A 458 16.56 16.15 -14.09
N LEU A 459 16.88 15.44 -13.01
CA LEU A 459 17.15 14.01 -12.98
C LEU A 459 15.85 13.27 -12.67
N SER A 460 15.33 12.55 -13.66
CA SER A 460 14.29 11.56 -13.46
C SER A 460 14.95 10.25 -13.03
N VAL A 461 14.44 9.66 -11.96
CA VAL A 461 14.81 8.29 -11.56
C VAL A 461 13.57 7.46 -11.81
N ARG A 462 13.69 6.36 -12.53
CA ARG A 462 12.57 5.53 -12.93
C ARG A 462 12.82 4.08 -12.55
N LEU A 463 11.86 3.43 -11.92
CA LEU A 463 11.92 2.00 -11.64
C LEU A 463 10.97 1.29 -12.59
N GLU A 464 11.49 0.44 -13.45
CA GLU A 464 10.75 -0.34 -14.42
C GLU A 464 10.69 -1.80 -13.96
N PHE A 465 9.53 -2.42 -14.08
CA PHE A 465 9.36 -3.86 -13.87
C PHE A 465 8.63 -4.42 -15.08
N TRP A 466 9.08 -5.54 -15.62
CA TRP A 466 8.42 -6.20 -16.75
C TRP A 466 8.47 -7.71 -16.68
N ASP A 467 7.53 -8.34 -17.38
CA ASP A 467 7.43 -9.79 -17.54
C ASP A 467 8.31 -10.25 -18.71
N GLU A 468 9.29 -11.12 -18.46
CA GLU A 468 10.18 -11.66 -19.51
C GLU A 468 9.42 -12.47 -20.57
N ALA A 469 8.29 -13.08 -20.20
CA ALA A 469 7.50 -13.90 -21.12
C ALA A 469 6.64 -13.05 -22.09
N ALA A 470 6.48 -11.75 -21.84
CA ALA A 470 5.76 -10.86 -22.73
C ALA A 470 6.59 -10.58 -24.00
N ARG A 471 6.25 -11.25 -25.11
CA ARG A 471 6.92 -11.13 -26.43
C ARG A 471 7.02 -9.72 -27.01
N SER A 472 6.41 -8.71 -26.39
CA SER A 472 6.70 -7.32 -26.68
C SER A 472 6.74 -6.49 -25.38
N ARG A 473 7.77 -5.63 -25.24
CA ARG A 473 7.83 -4.56 -24.22
C ARG A 473 6.64 -3.58 -24.29
N ARG A 474 5.78 -3.70 -25.31
CA ARG A 474 4.60 -2.85 -25.55
C ARG A 474 3.26 -3.49 -25.15
N SER A 475 3.21 -4.80 -24.92
CA SER A 475 1.93 -5.52 -24.79
C SER A 475 1.76 -6.29 -23.48
N GLY A 476 2.55 -5.99 -22.46
CA GLY A 476 2.37 -6.61 -21.14
C GLY A 476 2.90 -5.70 -20.05
N LEU A 477 2.01 -4.88 -19.47
CA LEU A 477 2.09 -4.26 -18.14
C LEU A 477 3.51 -4.00 -17.61
N GLY A 478 4.35 -3.32 -18.40
CA GLY A 478 5.59 -2.77 -17.90
C GLY A 478 5.23 -1.61 -16.99
N HIS A 479 5.45 -1.74 -15.69
CA HIS A 479 5.17 -0.67 -14.75
C HIS A 479 6.45 0.12 -14.53
N SER A 480 6.43 1.39 -14.92
CA SER A 480 7.53 2.30 -14.71
C SER A 480 7.16 3.39 -13.70
N LEU A 481 7.74 3.38 -12.52
CA LEU A 481 7.60 4.45 -11.54
C LEU A 481 8.64 5.53 -11.83
N THR A 482 8.23 6.68 -12.35
CA THR A 482 9.09 7.88 -12.39
C THR A 482 9.03 8.58 -11.04
N LEU A 483 10.14 8.53 -10.29
CA LEU A 483 10.34 9.28 -9.06
C LEU A 483 10.37 10.79 -9.34
N PRO A 484 10.04 11.61 -8.32
CA PRO A 484 10.11 13.06 -8.39
C PRO A 484 11.47 13.52 -8.86
N THR A 485 11.45 14.38 -9.87
CA THR A 485 12.65 14.85 -10.55
C THR A 485 13.61 15.57 -9.58
N LEU A 486 14.79 15.03 -9.35
CA LEU A 486 15.83 15.69 -8.57
C LEU A 486 16.36 16.87 -9.39
N ARG A 487 16.53 18.05 -8.78
CA ARG A 487 17.27 19.14 -9.42
C ARG A 487 18.74 18.97 -9.11
N LEU A 488 19.51 18.64 -10.15
CA LEU A 488 20.97 18.65 -10.11
C LEU A 488 21.43 20.11 -10.25
N GLY A 489 22.37 20.53 -9.41
CA GLY A 489 22.91 21.90 -9.40
C GLY A 489 23.96 22.09 -10.50
N ASN A 490 24.74 21.06 -10.77
CA ASN A 490 25.65 20.99 -11.91
C ASN A 490 25.58 19.58 -12.48
N LEU A 491 24.78 19.41 -13.53
CA LEU A 491 24.54 18.14 -14.21
C LEU A 491 25.82 17.31 -14.40
N ARG A 492 26.90 17.90 -14.90
CA ARG A 492 28.16 17.19 -15.16
C ARG A 492 28.85 16.74 -13.87
N LYS A 493 28.96 17.61 -12.87
CA LYS A 493 29.62 17.30 -11.59
C LYS A 493 28.80 16.30 -10.80
N ASP A 494 27.50 16.52 -10.70
CA ASP A 494 26.58 15.67 -9.94
C ASP A 494 26.46 14.28 -10.59
N TRP A 495 26.47 14.21 -11.92
CA TRP A 495 26.50 12.93 -12.64
C TRP A 495 27.80 12.16 -12.45
N ALA A 496 28.96 12.85 -12.48
CA ALA A 496 30.24 12.23 -12.15
C ALA A 496 30.27 11.70 -10.70
N VAL A 497 29.62 12.40 -9.78
CA VAL A 497 29.44 11.94 -8.39
C VAL A 497 28.53 10.72 -8.33
N ILE A 498 27.42 10.68 -9.08
CA ILE A 498 26.55 9.49 -9.16
C ILE A 498 27.32 8.29 -9.74
N GLN A 499 28.13 8.48 -10.79
CA GLN A 499 28.97 7.43 -11.35
C GLN A 499 30.04 6.94 -10.37
N ALA A 500 30.72 7.85 -9.68
CA ALA A 500 31.75 7.49 -8.70
C ALA A 500 31.15 6.81 -7.46
N ALA A 501 30.00 7.28 -6.98
CA ALA A 501 29.31 6.72 -5.80
C ALA A 501 28.64 5.37 -6.09
N SER A 502 28.32 5.08 -7.35
CA SER A 502 27.71 3.80 -7.74
C SER A 502 28.72 2.68 -8.00
N GLY A 503 30.01 2.99 -8.15
CA GLY A 503 31.04 1.98 -8.41
C GLY A 503 30.89 1.22 -9.74
N MET A 504 29.96 1.66 -10.61
CA MET A 504 29.59 0.94 -11.83
C MET A 504 30.57 1.23 -12.97
N GLU A 505 31.15 0.17 -13.55
CA GLU A 505 31.76 0.24 -14.89
C GLU A 505 30.66 0.08 -15.95
N PHE A 506 30.39 1.14 -16.71
CA PHE A 506 29.33 1.13 -17.73
C PHE A 506 29.85 0.54 -19.05
N VAL A 507 29.14 -0.45 -19.59
CA VAL A 507 29.33 -0.86 -20.98
C VAL A 507 28.62 0.16 -21.87
N ARG A 508 29.38 0.79 -22.77
CA ARG A 508 28.83 1.73 -23.74
C ARG A 508 28.09 0.94 -24.82
N ASP A 509 26.78 1.11 -24.92
CA ASP A 509 26.02 0.53 -26.01
C ASP A 509 26.12 1.47 -27.23
N ASP A 510 27.11 1.23 -28.09
CA ASP A 510 27.32 2.00 -29.33
C ASP A 510 26.29 1.63 -30.43
N ARG A 511 25.29 0.80 -30.13
CA ARG A 511 24.16 0.56 -31.04
C ARG A 511 23.24 1.77 -31.01
N GLU A 512 23.61 2.81 -31.74
CA GLU A 512 22.69 3.84 -32.23
C GLU A 512 21.60 3.16 -33.08
N ARG A 513 20.54 2.69 -32.42
CA ARG A 513 19.21 2.94 -32.96
C ARG A 513 18.71 4.17 -32.23
N PRO A 514 18.35 5.26 -32.93
CA PRO A 514 17.53 6.27 -32.31
C PRO A 514 16.24 5.55 -31.91
N ARG A 515 16.10 5.23 -30.62
CA ARG A 515 14.79 5.07 -30.01
C ARG A 515 14.20 6.46 -30.10
N GLY A 516 13.44 6.72 -31.16
CA GLY A 516 12.66 7.94 -31.28
C GLY A 516 11.99 8.17 -29.95
N GLY A 517 12.23 9.35 -29.35
CA GLY A 517 11.58 9.72 -28.13
C GLY A 517 10.09 9.49 -28.33
N GLN A 518 9.46 8.71 -27.46
CA GLN A 518 8.00 8.51 -27.42
C GLN A 518 7.25 9.80 -27.05
N ALA A 519 7.87 10.97 -27.25
CA ALA A 519 7.33 12.29 -26.99
C ALA A 519 7.00 13.09 -28.26
N ASP A 520 7.41 12.70 -29.47
CA ASP A 520 7.17 13.50 -30.70
C ASP A 520 7.00 12.67 -32.00
N GLN A 521 6.03 11.76 -32.04
CA GLN A 521 5.57 11.19 -33.33
C GLN A 521 4.04 11.15 -33.41
N GLN A 522 3.44 12.32 -33.64
CA GLN A 522 2.21 12.42 -34.42
C GLN A 522 2.64 12.69 -35.87
N ALA A 523 2.44 11.72 -36.76
CA ALA A 523 2.40 12.00 -38.19
C ALA A 523 0.99 12.49 -38.53
N PRO A 524 0.84 13.51 -39.40
CA PRO A 524 -0.45 13.90 -39.94
C PRO A 524 -0.89 12.81 -40.94
N ASN A 525 -2.09 12.27 -40.77
CA ASN A 525 -2.73 11.55 -41.85
C ASN A 525 -3.41 12.59 -42.75
N ASP A 526 -2.78 12.88 -43.88
CA ASP A 526 -3.47 13.30 -45.10
C ASP A 526 -4.07 12.04 -45.75
N GLU A 527 -5.39 11.89 -45.65
CA GLU A 527 -6.35 11.71 -46.76
C GLU A 527 -7.79 11.71 -46.24
#